data_AF-A0A7S4AXQ9-F1
#
_entry.id   AF-A0A7S4AXQ9-F1
#
_cell.length_a   1.000
_cell.length_b   1.000
_cell.length_c   1.000
_cell.angle_alpha   90.00
_cell.angle_beta   90.00
_cell.angle_gamma   90.00
#
_symmetry.space_group_name_H-M   'P 1'
#
loop_
_entity.id
_entity.type
_entity.pdbx_description
1 polymer ?
#
loop_
_entity_poly.entity_id
_entity_poly.type
_entity_poly.pdbx_seq_one_letter_code
_entity_poly.pdbx_strand_id
1 'polypeptide(L)'
;MLIKLLHCFSMSAAASVSALKGHADRQKPWTRLPLFPTDAPGGIRQPTKVSFLHMLQEFVPVQVLEFDKTVLCLHGNETDGAWFENEARSKWKYAATARNSPIVVLGTSCTSGSGANESTDPDIRASSVQLSQISNVRNSWARHFVDFLNRHLVHHGLEPISHLDIFAKNAVSPANFASCTGSFVPSSTRIVIVEVVTNLFTASSLAIYMGSLVAAVRREAPNAAVVFVEWPTSNLVQNADRLALLKAYSSFAKQHHVDLLRADLVLQKLVRPCSAGYNSTGNANDRPCYLQLYARRSADPIHPNPWGHQLLGGLVARYVAKSLLLAAEGSDPHGELTQSSGSAGWSAGSAGSGSAGSAANASAKLELCYQSANNLPVASKHSRGDWRLVDEGAAKGVSKLGLLSTRLDDVLSLDISKDLPDHIRSICGLLRVKLNYLLSTTIPTQGSIYIFCQGCTCAQPAQPYAHGLYPFPWVETNANFANDAQFRNSNLSVSSQTAFLVLHTHKPCYVNLRHVASKSTQAENRRNDSHSVNFSRVRVDALFVERLDQEAIRYFMRPLAARSPAGRLLRRAQKMNCSEAWP
;
A
#
# COMPACT_ATOMS: atom_id res chain seq x y z
N MET A 1 35.40 9.42 37.17
CA MET A 1 36.13 8.90 36.00
C MET A 1 35.52 9.55 34.76
N LEU A 2 35.89 10.80 34.50
CA LEU A 2 35.24 11.69 33.54
C LEU A 2 36.30 12.70 33.08
N ILE A 3 36.52 12.88 31.77
CA ILE A 3 37.40 13.94 31.25
C ILE A 3 36.66 14.73 30.17
N LYS A 4 36.79 16.05 30.25
CA LYS A 4 36.19 17.04 29.36
C LYS A 4 37.30 17.96 28.84
N LEU A 5 37.35 18.10 27.50
CA LEU A 5 37.45 19.38 26.75
C LEU A 5 38.74 20.26 26.76
N LEU A 6 38.92 20.95 25.60
CA LEU A 6 39.79 22.11 25.27
C LEU A 6 41.28 21.77 24.95
N HIS A 7 42.00 22.43 24.03
CA HIS A 7 41.76 23.56 23.10
C HIS A 7 42.62 23.38 21.80
N CYS A 8 42.41 24.06 20.66
CA CYS A 8 43.00 25.39 20.34
C CYS A 8 42.50 25.99 18.99
N PHE A 9 42.91 27.24 18.70
CA PHE A 9 42.34 28.22 17.74
C PHE A 9 43.32 28.69 16.62
N SER A 10 42.79 29.28 15.52
CA SER A 10 43.30 30.43 14.70
C SER A 10 42.62 30.40 13.30
N MET A 11 41.81 31.37 12.81
CA MET A 11 42.09 32.77 12.38
C MET A 11 43.19 32.92 11.30
N SER A 12 43.13 33.78 10.27
CA SER A 12 42.08 34.61 9.63
C SER A 12 42.68 35.25 8.34
N ALA A 13 41.89 35.62 7.32
CA ALA A 13 42.29 36.61 6.31
C ALA A 13 41.08 37.23 5.57
N ALA A 14 41.14 38.52 5.29
CA ALA A 14 40.15 39.28 4.52
C ALA A 14 40.86 40.30 3.62
N ALA A 15 40.23 40.69 2.50
CA ALA A 15 40.64 41.83 1.67
C ALA A 15 39.40 42.48 1.01
N SER A 16 39.42 43.81 0.90
CA SER A 16 38.29 44.68 0.51
C SER A 16 38.56 45.46 -0.80
N VAL A 17 37.67 46.42 -1.10
CA VAL A 17 37.76 47.50 -2.12
C VAL A 17 37.30 47.06 -3.53
N SER A 18 36.42 47.78 -4.27
CA SER A 18 35.75 49.08 -4.05
C SER A 18 34.25 49.09 -4.46
N ALA A 19 33.62 50.26 -4.51
CA ALA A 19 32.26 50.52 -4.98
C ALA A 19 32.21 51.56 -6.12
N LEU A 20 31.11 51.62 -6.88
CA LEU A 20 30.63 52.85 -7.55
C LEU A 20 29.12 52.81 -7.83
N LYS A 21 28.49 53.99 -7.82
CA LYS A 21 27.03 54.24 -7.92
C LYS A 21 26.59 54.47 -9.37
N GLY A 22 25.31 54.26 -9.67
CA GLY A 22 24.65 54.74 -10.90
C GLY A 22 23.13 54.54 -10.83
N HIS A 23 22.34 55.57 -11.22
CA HIS A 23 20.90 55.64 -11.01
C HIS A 23 20.11 55.62 -12.34
N ALA A 24 18.86 55.17 -12.24
CA ALA A 24 17.67 55.69 -12.93
C ALA A 24 17.38 55.38 -14.43
N ASP A 25 16.16 54.85 -14.59
CA ASP A 25 15.08 55.27 -15.51
C ASP A 25 14.99 54.89 -17.01
N ARG A 26 13.88 54.17 -17.27
CA ARG A 26 12.80 54.45 -18.24
C ARG A 26 12.99 54.47 -19.77
N GLN A 27 11.97 53.85 -20.37
CA GLN A 27 11.32 54.08 -21.67
C GLN A 27 11.68 53.19 -22.88
N LYS A 28 10.60 52.84 -23.59
CA LYS A 28 10.46 52.11 -24.86
C LYS A 28 10.65 53.12 -26.03
N PRO A 29 10.32 52.79 -27.30
CA PRO A 29 10.12 51.51 -27.99
C PRO A 29 11.02 51.38 -29.25
N TRP A 30 10.83 50.34 -30.08
CA TRP A 30 10.38 50.44 -31.49
C TRP A 30 10.53 49.11 -32.24
N THR A 31 9.55 48.82 -33.09
CA THR A 31 9.51 47.68 -34.02
C THR A 31 10.11 48.05 -35.37
N ARG A 32 10.81 47.12 -36.04
CA ARG A 32 10.47 46.63 -37.40
C ARG A 32 11.45 45.55 -37.92
N LEU A 33 10.88 44.68 -38.76
CA LEU A 33 11.48 43.67 -39.64
C LEU A 33 12.15 44.32 -40.88
N PRO A 34 12.68 43.56 -41.85
CA PRO A 34 13.58 42.40 -41.82
C PRO A 34 14.83 42.63 -42.74
N LEU A 35 15.73 41.65 -42.88
CA LEU A 35 16.35 41.19 -44.16
C LEU A 35 17.52 40.19 -43.91
N PHE A 36 17.63 39.17 -44.77
CA PHE A 36 18.77 38.25 -44.96
C PHE A 36 19.66 38.77 -46.11
N PRO A 37 20.78 38.11 -46.52
CA PRO A 37 21.68 37.18 -45.82
C PRO A 37 23.18 37.60 -45.89
N THR A 38 24.09 36.89 -45.20
CA THR A 38 25.38 36.39 -45.74
C THR A 38 26.15 35.51 -44.73
N ASP A 39 26.56 34.33 -45.20
CA ASP A 39 27.81 33.58 -45.03
C ASP A 39 28.56 33.42 -43.68
N ALA A 40 29.15 32.22 -43.55
CA ALA A 40 29.79 31.59 -42.39
C ALA A 40 31.23 32.11 -42.08
N PRO A 41 31.99 31.58 -41.08
CA PRO A 41 31.68 30.51 -40.11
C PRO A 41 32.05 30.82 -38.65
N GLY A 42 31.04 30.87 -37.76
CA GLY A 42 31.24 30.94 -36.30
C GLY A 42 30.90 29.61 -35.62
N GLY A 43 31.90 28.74 -35.42
CA GLY A 43 31.75 27.39 -34.86
C GLY A 43 31.43 27.33 -33.36
N ILE A 44 30.34 27.98 -32.93
CA ILE A 44 29.77 27.77 -31.60
C ILE A 44 29.20 26.36 -31.57
N ARG A 45 29.81 25.46 -30.79
CA ARG A 45 29.22 24.15 -30.46
C ARG A 45 27.88 24.39 -29.76
N GLN A 46 26.77 24.27 -30.49
CA GLN A 46 25.48 24.16 -29.84
C GLN A 46 25.50 22.91 -28.95
N PRO A 47 24.98 22.99 -27.70
CA PRO A 47 24.79 21.78 -26.91
C PRO A 47 23.85 20.85 -27.67
N THR A 48 24.32 19.62 -27.92
CA THR A 48 23.52 18.61 -28.60
C THR A 48 22.24 18.37 -27.83
N LYS A 49 21.10 18.37 -28.53
CA LYS A 49 19.77 18.18 -27.96
C LYS A 49 19.60 16.75 -27.46
N VAL A 50 20.05 16.46 -26.25
CA VAL A 50 19.72 15.22 -25.53
C VAL A 50 18.24 15.32 -25.14
N SER A 51 17.36 14.63 -25.86
CA SER A 51 15.94 14.61 -25.53
C SER A 51 15.71 13.78 -24.25
N PHE A 52 14.59 13.99 -23.56
CA PHE A 52 14.20 13.16 -22.42
C PHE A 52 14.08 11.67 -22.81
N LEU A 53 13.67 11.40 -24.05
CA LEU A 53 13.72 10.07 -24.67
C LEU A 53 15.15 9.52 -24.76
N HIS A 54 16.13 10.35 -25.12
CA HIS A 54 17.55 9.96 -25.18
C HIS A 54 18.11 9.67 -23.77
N MET A 55 17.73 10.46 -22.76
CA MET A 55 18.09 10.20 -21.36
C MET A 55 17.48 8.88 -20.86
N LEU A 56 16.20 8.61 -21.18
CA LEU A 56 15.59 7.31 -20.91
C LEU A 56 16.22 6.18 -21.75
N GLN A 57 16.75 6.44 -22.95
CA GLN A 57 17.46 5.45 -23.76
C GLN A 57 18.90 5.19 -23.27
N GLU A 58 19.55 6.13 -22.57
CA GLU A 58 20.85 5.89 -21.92
C GLU A 58 20.71 5.16 -20.56
N PHE A 59 19.63 5.43 -19.81
CA PHE A 59 19.36 4.73 -18.53
C PHE A 59 18.47 3.48 -18.66
N VAL A 60 17.76 3.32 -19.78
CA VAL A 60 16.87 2.18 -20.10
C VAL A 60 16.95 1.75 -21.59
N PRO A 61 18.13 1.33 -22.11
CA PRO A 61 18.15 0.52 -23.32
C PRO A 61 17.35 -0.78 -23.15
N VAL A 62 16.34 -1.00 -23.99
CA VAL A 62 15.61 -2.29 -24.07
C VAL A 62 16.44 -3.35 -24.84
N GLN A 63 17.64 -2.99 -25.31
CA GLN A 63 18.64 -3.90 -25.85
C GLN A 63 19.79 -4.06 -24.84
N VAL A 64 19.97 -5.30 -24.37
CA VAL A 64 21.17 -5.85 -23.71
C VAL A 64 22.01 -4.84 -22.92
N LEU A 65 21.50 -4.46 -21.75
CA LEU A 65 22.28 -3.70 -20.77
C LEU A 65 23.28 -4.61 -20.03
N GLU A 66 24.50 -4.70 -20.56
CA GLU A 66 25.69 -4.85 -19.74
C GLU A 66 25.82 -3.61 -18.85
N PHE A 67 25.10 -3.60 -17.73
CA PHE A 67 25.27 -2.57 -16.70
C PHE A 67 26.61 -2.76 -16.03
N ASP A 68 27.55 -1.88 -16.37
CA ASP A 68 28.84 -1.74 -15.73
C ASP A 68 28.71 -1.65 -14.19
N LYS A 69 29.75 -2.15 -13.50
CA LYS A 69 29.73 -2.61 -12.10
C LYS A 69 29.33 -1.52 -11.08
N THR A 70 29.41 -0.26 -11.47
CA THR A 70 29.30 0.94 -10.65
C THR A 70 27.91 1.22 -10.06
N VAL A 71 26.83 0.61 -10.57
CA VAL A 71 25.48 0.74 -9.98
C VAL A 71 25.13 -0.42 -9.05
N LEU A 72 25.81 -1.57 -9.18
CA LEU A 72 25.72 -2.68 -8.23
C LEU A 72 26.59 -2.44 -6.98
N CYS A 73 27.65 -1.64 -7.10
CA CYS A 73 28.40 -1.08 -5.96
C CYS A 73 27.64 0.04 -5.25
N LEU A 74 26.48 -0.27 -4.65
CA LEU A 74 26.13 0.36 -3.38
C LEU A 74 27.10 -0.24 -2.35
N HIS A 75 28.14 0.51 -1.95
CA HIS A 75 29.16 0.05 -1.00
C HIS A 75 28.58 -0.33 0.37
N GLY A 76 28.17 -1.60 0.50
CA GLY A 76 28.71 -2.46 1.53
C GLY A 76 29.89 -3.23 0.93
N ASN A 77 30.91 -3.55 1.72
CA ASN A 77 32.04 -4.36 1.24
C ASN A 77 31.55 -5.75 0.81
N GLU A 78 32.19 -6.32 -0.23
CA GLU A 78 31.92 -7.71 -0.68
C GLU A 78 32.26 -8.77 0.38
N THR A 79 32.82 -8.37 1.53
CA THR A 79 33.02 -9.21 2.72
C THR A 79 31.76 -9.42 3.56
N ASP A 80 30.72 -8.59 3.42
CA ASP A 80 29.48 -8.70 4.20
C ASP A 80 28.49 -9.70 3.56
N GLY A 81 28.87 -10.98 3.51
CA GLY A 81 27.98 -12.09 3.12
C GLY A 81 26.74 -12.28 4.01
N ALA A 82 26.62 -11.51 5.10
CA ALA A 82 25.60 -11.61 6.15
C ALA A 82 24.23 -10.99 5.80
N TRP A 83 24.05 -10.39 4.61
CA TRP A 83 22.75 -9.82 4.21
C TRP A 83 21.74 -10.83 3.64
N PHE A 84 22.16 -12.09 3.42
CA PHE A 84 21.33 -13.17 2.84
C PHE A 84 21.16 -14.38 3.78
N GLU A 85 21.19 -14.17 5.09
CA GLU A 85 21.23 -15.29 6.07
C GLU A 85 19.95 -16.16 6.06
N ASN A 86 20.13 -17.32 5.41
CA ASN A 86 19.44 -18.60 5.50
C ASN A 86 17.93 -18.65 5.17
N GLU A 87 17.04 -17.89 5.79
CA GLU A 87 15.60 -18.08 5.52
C GLU A 87 15.22 -17.58 4.13
N ALA A 88 15.55 -16.32 3.79
CA ALA A 88 15.19 -15.72 2.50
C ALA A 88 15.75 -16.51 1.30
N ARG A 89 16.99 -17.01 1.38
CA ARG A 89 17.62 -17.83 0.33
C ARG A 89 16.84 -19.13 0.08
N SER A 90 16.29 -19.77 1.11
CA SER A 90 15.47 -20.98 0.96
C SER A 90 14.16 -20.71 0.19
N LYS A 91 13.51 -19.57 0.44
CA LYS A 91 12.29 -19.15 -0.24
C LYS A 91 12.56 -18.81 -1.72
N TRP A 92 13.70 -18.18 -2.03
CA TRP A 92 14.10 -17.94 -3.42
C TRP A 92 14.48 -19.22 -4.16
N LYS A 93 15.12 -20.20 -3.50
CA LYS A 93 15.33 -21.54 -4.09
C LYS A 93 14.01 -22.22 -4.43
N TYR A 94 13.04 -22.21 -3.51
CA TYR A 94 11.68 -22.68 -3.80
C TYR A 94 11.04 -21.91 -4.97
N ALA A 95 11.19 -20.58 -5.02
CA ALA A 95 10.65 -19.78 -6.10
C ALA A 95 11.29 -20.03 -7.48
N ALA A 96 12.55 -20.48 -7.51
CA ALA A 96 13.26 -20.84 -8.74
C ALA A 96 12.91 -22.25 -9.26
N THR A 97 12.58 -23.19 -8.37
CA THR A 97 12.16 -24.55 -8.74
C THR A 97 10.67 -24.66 -9.02
N ALA A 98 9.81 -23.98 -8.25
CA ALA A 98 8.36 -24.02 -8.39
C ALA A 98 7.83 -23.16 -9.56
N ARG A 99 8.45 -23.21 -10.75
CA ARG A 99 8.24 -22.23 -11.85
C ARG A 99 6.77 -22.01 -12.27
N ASN A 100 5.96 -23.08 -12.23
CA ASN A 100 4.54 -23.06 -12.59
C ASN A 100 3.62 -22.46 -11.49
N SER A 101 4.15 -22.14 -10.31
CA SER A 101 3.39 -21.52 -9.23
C SER A 101 3.22 -20.00 -9.45
N PRO A 102 2.10 -19.42 -9.00
CA PRO A 102 1.77 -18.02 -9.29
C PRO A 102 2.73 -17.05 -8.58
N ILE A 103 2.97 -15.92 -9.25
CA ILE A 103 3.43 -14.70 -8.59
C ILE A 103 2.18 -13.87 -8.26
N VAL A 104 2.11 -13.36 -7.03
CA VAL A 104 1.03 -12.49 -6.57
C VAL A 104 1.58 -11.10 -6.31
N VAL A 105 0.91 -10.07 -6.84
CA VAL A 105 1.17 -8.66 -6.49
C VAL A 105 -0.01 -8.13 -5.67
N LEU A 106 0.28 -7.69 -4.45
CA LEU A 106 -0.66 -7.01 -3.55
C LEU A 106 -0.30 -5.52 -3.52
N GLY A 107 -1.26 -4.62 -3.76
CA GLY A 107 -0.93 -3.20 -3.62
C GLY A 107 -2.03 -2.16 -3.73
N THR A 108 -1.60 -0.91 -3.87
CA THR A 108 -2.47 0.27 -3.71
C THR A 108 -2.75 0.95 -5.04
N SER A 109 -2.94 2.28 -5.06
CA SER A 109 -3.30 3.02 -6.28
C SER A 109 -2.19 3.03 -7.33
N CYS A 110 -0.91 2.94 -6.93
CA CYS A 110 0.19 2.76 -7.86
C CYS A 110 0.08 1.38 -8.56
N THR A 111 -0.17 0.31 -7.80
CA THR A 111 -0.41 -1.03 -8.37
C THR A 111 -1.66 -1.10 -9.26
N SER A 112 -2.73 -0.34 -8.93
CA SER A 112 -3.91 -0.23 -9.79
C SER A 112 -3.66 0.55 -11.09
N GLY A 113 -2.52 1.23 -11.23
CA GLY A 113 -2.20 2.03 -12.40
C GLY A 113 -2.79 3.45 -12.41
N SER A 114 -3.01 4.09 -11.25
CA SER A 114 -3.26 5.54 -11.21
C SER A 114 -2.11 6.29 -11.89
N GLY A 115 -2.42 7.23 -12.78
CA GLY A 115 -1.41 7.94 -13.59
C GLY A 115 -0.84 7.16 -14.78
N ALA A 116 -1.17 5.87 -14.95
CA ALA A 116 -0.65 5.03 -16.04
C ALA A 116 -1.17 5.38 -17.44
N ASN A 117 -2.26 6.14 -17.51
CA ASN A 117 -2.93 6.56 -18.75
C ASN A 117 -2.76 8.07 -19.04
N GLU A 118 -1.86 8.76 -18.36
CA GLU A 118 -1.54 10.15 -18.73
C GLU A 118 -0.89 10.18 -20.13
N SER A 119 -1.15 11.24 -20.89
CA SER A 119 -0.42 11.43 -22.14
C SER A 119 1.06 11.69 -21.86
N THR A 120 1.92 11.00 -22.60
CA THR A 120 3.37 11.26 -22.62
C THR A 120 3.74 12.47 -23.48
N ASP A 121 2.77 13.11 -24.13
CA ASP A 121 2.93 14.34 -24.90
C ASP A 121 3.40 15.51 -24.00
N PRO A 122 4.59 16.09 -24.25
CA PRO A 122 5.16 17.13 -23.41
C PRO A 122 4.51 18.52 -23.63
N ASP A 123 3.59 18.68 -24.59
CA ASP A 123 2.89 19.95 -24.83
C ASP A 123 1.49 20.00 -24.15
N ILE A 124 0.94 18.87 -23.70
CA ILE A 124 -0.35 18.82 -22.98
C ILE A 124 -0.23 19.33 -21.53
N ARG A 125 -0.72 20.54 -21.27
CA ARG A 125 -0.68 21.20 -19.95
C ARG A 125 -1.17 20.30 -18.79
N ALA A 126 -0.50 20.34 -17.64
CA ALA A 126 -0.84 19.54 -16.46
C ALA A 126 -2.29 19.73 -15.95
N SER A 127 -2.92 20.86 -16.25
CA SER A 127 -4.32 21.15 -15.90
C SER A 127 -5.35 20.44 -16.79
N SER A 128 -5.00 20.03 -18.02
CA SER A 128 -5.91 19.28 -18.91
C SER A 128 -5.79 17.75 -18.76
N VAL A 129 -4.86 17.25 -17.93
CA VAL A 129 -4.68 15.80 -17.68
C VAL A 129 -5.71 15.27 -16.65
N GLN A 130 -6.99 15.24 -17.05
CA GLN A 130 -8.07 14.63 -16.26
C GLN A 130 -7.87 13.12 -16.05
N LEU A 131 -7.22 12.44 -16.99
CA LEU A 131 -6.95 10.99 -16.97
C LEU A 131 -6.07 10.53 -15.80
N SER A 132 -5.35 11.46 -15.15
CA SER A 132 -4.47 11.20 -14.01
C SER A 132 -5.12 10.44 -12.84
N GLN A 133 -6.40 10.73 -12.56
CA GLN A 133 -7.14 10.05 -11.50
C GLN A 133 -7.72 8.70 -11.90
N ILE A 134 -7.69 8.34 -13.19
CA ILE A 134 -8.17 7.06 -13.69
C ILE A 134 -7.04 6.04 -13.53
N SER A 135 -7.31 4.95 -12.81
CA SER A 135 -6.37 3.84 -12.71
C SER A 135 -6.58 2.85 -13.85
N ASN A 136 -5.49 2.37 -14.44
CA ASN A 136 -5.52 1.32 -15.44
C ASN A 136 -4.49 0.22 -15.11
N VAL A 137 -4.99 -0.91 -14.59
CA VAL A 137 -4.15 -2.07 -14.22
C VAL A 137 -3.36 -2.60 -15.42
N ARG A 138 -3.86 -2.47 -16.66
CA ARG A 138 -3.15 -2.95 -17.86
C ARG A 138 -1.83 -2.21 -18.11
N ASN A 139 -1.76 -0.94 -17.72
CA ASN A 139 -0.59 -0.09 -17.91
C ASN A 139 0.17 0.16 -16.59
N SER A 140 -0.19 -0.52 -15.50
CA SER A 140 0.47 -0.31 -14.21
C SER A 140 1.86 -0.94 -14.17
N TRP A 141 2.67 -0.49 -13.20
CA TRP A 141 4.01 -1.04 -12.97
C TRP A 141 4.01 -2.57 -12.82
N ALA A 142 2.95 -3.16 -12.28
CA ALA A 142 2.82 -4.58 -12.06
C ALA A 142 2.62 -5.38 -13.37
N ARG A 143 2.08 -4.76 -14.42
CA ARG A 143 2.05 -5.36 -15.77
C ARG A 143 3.37 -5.15 -16.50
N HIS A 144 3.96 -3.95 -16.45
CA HIS A 144 5.31 -3.75 -16.97
C HIS A 144 6.34 -4.69 -16.32
N PHE A 145 6.19 -4.99 -15.02
CA PHE A 145 6.99 -5.99 -14.30
C PHE A 145 7.02 -7.36 -14.99
N VAL A 146 5.87 -7.94 -15.38
CA VAL A 146 5.88 -9.25 -16.07
C VAL A 146 6.50 -9.15 -17.46
N ASP A 147 6.25 -8.07 -18.20
CA ASP A 147 6.84 -7.88 -19.53
C ASP A 147 8.38 -7.79 -19.47
N PHE A 148 8.92 -7.04 -18.50
CA PHE A 148 10.36 -6.96 -18.27
C PHE A 148 10.93 -8.26 -17.71
N LEU A 149 10.23 -8.94 -16.78
CA LEU A 149 10.69 -10.19 -16.20
C LEU A 149 10.77 -11.30 -17.25
N ASN A 150 9.75 -11.44 -18.10
CA ASN A 150 9.75 -12.43 -19.17
C ASN A 150 10.88 -12.20 -20.18
N ARG A 151 11.18 -10.93 -20.53
CA ARG A 151 12.36 -10.60 -21.36
C ARG A 151 13.66 -11.03 -20.69
N HIS A 152 13.84 -10.78 -19.39
CA HIS A 152 15.03 -11.23 -18.66
C HIS A 152 15.12 -12.75 -18.57
N LEU A 153 14.04 -13.45 -18.25
CA LEU A 153 14.03 -14.91 -18.14
C LEU A 153 14.38 -15.57 -19.49
N VAL A 154 13.71 -15.17 -20.57
CA VAL A 154 13.98 -15.72 -21.92
C VAL A 154 15.40 -15.43 -22.38
N HIS A 155 15.96 -14.25 -22.08
CA HIS A 155 17.36 -13.93 -22.39
C HIS A 155 18.37 -14.86 -21.68
N HIS A 156 18.02 -15.36 -20.49
CA HIS A 156 18.81 -16.35 -19.74
C HIS A 156 18.37 -17.81 -19.99
N GLY A 157 17.61 -18.09 -21.05
CA GLY A 157 17.17 -19.45 -21.40
C GLY A 157 16.16 -20.06 -20.42
N LEU A 158 15.43 -19.22 -19.68
CA LEU A 158 14.39 -19.64 -18.73
C LEU A 158 13.00 -19.39 -19.30
N GLU A 159 12.08 -20.31 -19.01
CA GLU A 159 10.67 -20.18 -19.34
C GLU A 159 10.06 -18.87 -18.78
N PRO A 160 9.22 -18.17 -19.55
CA PRO A 160 8.50 -17.00 -19.08
C PRO A 160 7.51 -17.37 -17.96
N ILE A 161 7.17 -16.41 -17.10
CA ILE A 161 6.12 -16.61 -16.11
C ILE A 161 4.75 -16.68 -16.80
N SER A 162 4.01 -17.75 -16.52
CA SER A 162 2.69 -18.03 -17.09
C SER A 162 1.54 -17.45 -16.24
N HIS A 163 1.75 -17.25 -14.94
CA HIS A 163 0.71 -16.84 -13.99
C HIS A 163 1.17 -15.66 -13.11
N LEU A 164 0.52 -14.51 -13.30
CA LEU A 164 0.61 -13.32 -12.44
C LEU A 164 -0.79 -12.84 -12.03
N ASP A 165 -1.07 -12.90 -10.73
CA ASP A 165 -2.27 -12.30 -10.12
C ASP A 165 -1.94 -10.92 -9.55
N ILE A 166 -2.83 -9.93 -9.80
CA ILE A 166 -2.66 -8.55 -9.33
C ILE A 166 -3.91 -8.16 -8.52
N PHE A 167 -3.75 -8.03 -7.21
CA PHE A 167 -4.78 -7.57 -6.29
C PHE A 167 -4.46 -6.14 -5.84
N ALA A 168 -5.08 -5.16 -6.49
CA ALA A 168 -4.88 -3.75 -6.23
C ALA A 168 -6.15 -3.09 -5.73
N LYS A 169 -6.06 -2.26 -4.68
CA LYS A 169 -7.19 -1.48 -4.16
C LYS A 169 -6.72 -0.08 -3.76
N ASN A 170 -7.24 0.95 -4.45
CA ASN A 170 -6.76 2.33 -4.25
C ASN A 170 -7.02 2.80 -2.82
N ALA A 171 -6.04 3.46 -2.21
CA ALA A 171 -6.16 4.09 -0.88
C ALA A 171 -6.66 3.13 0.22
N VAL A 172 -6.02 1.96 0.36
CA VAL A 172 -6.21 1.03 1.49
C VAL A 172 -4.93 0.94 2.32
N SER A 173 -5.06 0.64 3.62
CA SER A 173 -3.92 0.26 4.45
C SER A 173 -3.50 -1.21 4.19
N PRO A 174 -2.29 -1.64 4.61
CA PRO A 174 -1.86 -3.04 4.44
C PRO A 174 -2.79 -4.06 5.14
N ALA A 175 -3.54 -3.62 6.16
CA ALA A 175 -4.50 -4.45 6.89
C ALA A 175 -5.61 -5.03 6.00
N ASN A 176 -5.92 -4.38 4.87
CA ASN A 176 -6.86 -4.89 3.86
C ASN A 176 -6.44 -6.26 3.31
N PHE A 177 -5.12 -6.49 3.15
CA PHE A 177 -4.58 -7.76 2.64
C PHE A 177 -4.20 -8.75 3.75
N ALA A 178 -4.08 -8.29 5.00
CA ALA A 178 -3.82 -9.11 6.19
C ALA A 178 -5.09 -9.81 6.76
N SER A 179 -6.20 -9.73 6.03
CA SER A 179 -7.49 -10.35 6.33
C SER A 179 -7.92 -11.11 5.09
N CYS A 180 -8.39 -12.35 5.24
CA CYS A 180 -8.70 -13.24 4.13
C CYS A 180 -7.52 -13.45 3.16
N THR A 181 -6.30 -13.48 3.67
CA THR A 181 -5.09 -13.50 2.86
C THR A 181 -5.05 -14.67 1.88
N GLY A 182 -5.61 -15.83 2.23
CA GLY A 182 -5.66 -17.01 1.34
C GLY A 182 -6.50 -16.81 0.06
N SER A 183 -7.39 -15.80 0.03
CA SER A 183 -8.14 -15.42 -1.17
C SER A 183 -7.37 -14.51 -2.13
N PHE A 184 -6.24 -13.93 -1.69
CA PHE A 184 -5.32 -13.15 -2.51
C PHE A 184 -4.02 -13.91 -2.78
N VAL A 185 -3.61 -14.76 -1.84
CA VAL A 185 -2.34 -15.50 -1.84
C VAL A 185 -2.66 -16.99 -1.67
N PRO A 186 -2.90 -17.72 -2.77
CA PRO A 186 -3.02 -19.17 -2.73
C PRO A 186 -1.79 -19.82 -2.08
N SER A 187 -1.94 -20.96 -1.42
CA SER A 187 -0.84 -21.64 -0.73
C SER A 187 0.28 -22.13 -1.64
N SER A 188 -0.01 -22.30 -2.93
CA SER A 188 0.97 -22.58 -3.98
C SER A 188 1.82 -21.37 -4.37
N THR A 189 1.50 -20.14 -3.94
CA THR A 189 2.20 -18.92 -4.37
C THR A 189 3.70 -19.00 -4.08
N ARG A 190 4.52 -18.66 -5.08
CA ARG A 190 5.98 -18.72 -4.96
C ARG A 190 6.65 -17.39 -4.66
N ILE A 191 6.06 -16.28 -5.10
CA ILE A 191 6.54 -14.92 -4.83
C ILE A 191 5.32 -14.05 -4.52
N VAL A 192 5.36 -13.34 -3.39
CA VAL A 192 4.40 -12.29 -3.03
C VAL A 192 5.10 -10.95 -3.03
N ILE A 193 4.70 -10.08 -3.94
CA ILE A 193 5.22 -8.72 -4.10
C ILE A 193 4.21 -7.75 -3.47
N VAL A 194 4.66 -6.85 -2.60
CA VAL A 194 3.78 -5.97 -1.80
C VAL A 194 4.15 -4.50 -2.00
N GLU A 195 3.28 -3.75 -2.69
CA GLU A 195 3.36 -2.28 -2.83
C GLU A 195 2.26 -1.63 -2.00
N VAL A 196 2.57 -1.37 -0.73
CA VAL A 196 1.65 -0.67 0.21
C VAL A 196 2.32 0.44 0.99
N VAL A 197 3.64 0.63 0.77
CA VAL A 197 4.49 1.57 1.49
C VAL A 197 4.05 3.03 1.29
N THR A 198 3.48 3.33 0.12
CA THR A 198 2.92 4.65 -0.22
C THR A 198 1.80 5.08 0.74
N ASN A 199 1.09 4.13 1.36
CA ASN A 199 -0.01 4.37 2.32
C ASN A 199 0.38 4.15 3.79
N LEU A 200 1.69 4.06 4.08
CA LEU A 200 2.23 4.00 5.44
C LEU A 200 2.94 5.30 5.76
N PHE A 201 2.42 6.03 6.76
CA PHE A 201 2.85 7.40 7.08
C PHE A 201 3.69 7.49 8.37
N THR A 202 3.74 6.42 9.18
CA THR A 202 4.54 6.39 10.43
C THR A 202 5.25 5.05 10.63
N ALA A 203 6.37 5.09 11.37
CA ALA A 203 7.13 3.88 11.73
C ALA A 203 6.37 2.98 12.72
N SER A 204 5.47 3.53 13.54
CA SER A 204 4.59 2.74 14.42
C SER A 204 3.61 1.90 13.61
N SER A 205 2.99 2.50 12.57
CA SER A 205 2.05 1.83 11.67
C SER A 205 2.67 0.67 10.91
N LEU A 206 3.95 0.77 10.54
CA LEU A 206 4.72 -0.27 9.87
C LEU A 206 4.72 -1.59 10.66
N ALA A 207 5.13 -1.56 11.92
CA ALA A 207 5.28 -2.78 12.72
C ALA A 207 3.95 -3.55 12.88
N ILE A 208 2.83 -2.84 13.04
CA ILE A 208 1.50 -3.45 13.20
C ILE A 208 0.94 -3.93 11.87
N TYR A 209 0.81 -3.04 10.88
CA TYR A 209 0.08 -3.38 9.65
C TYR A 209 0.89 -4.29 8.73
N MET A 210 2.20 -4.06 8.59
CA MET A 210 3.06 -4.97 7.81
C MET A 210 3.38 -6.23 8.58
N GLY A 211 3.56 -6.17 9.91
CA GLY A 211 3.75 -7.37 10.74
C GLY A 211 2.58 -8.33 10.61
N SER A 212 1.34 -7.79 10.67
CA SER A 212 0.12 -8.56 10.44
C SER A 212 0.03 -9.12 9.02
N LEU A 213 0.43 -8.34 8.00
CA LEU A 213 0.41 -8.79 6.60
C LEU A 213 1.44 -9.88 6.33
N VAL A 214 2.69 -9.74 6.79
CA VAL A 214 3.73 -10.78 6.65
C VAL A 214 3.32 -12.05 7.39
N ALA A 215 2.85 -11.94 8.63
CA ALA A 215 2.39 -13.09 9.39
C ALA A 215 1.22 -13.82 8.70
N ALA A 216 0.33 -13.08 8.02
CA ALA A 216 -0.74 -13.69 7.23
C ALA A 216 -0.20 -14.34 5.95
N VAL A 217 0.63 -13.65 5.16
CA VAL A 217 1.25 -14.21 3.94
C VAL A 217 2.06 -15.47 4.25
N ARG A 218 2.87 -15.46 5.32
CA ARG A 218 3.66 -16.61 5.79
C ARG A 218 2.79 -17.77 6.29
N ARG A 219 1.55 -17.53 6.72
CA ARG A 219 0.61 -18.58 7.10
C ARG A 219 -0.02 -19.24 5.87
N GLU A 220 -0.45 -18.45 4.89
CA GLU A 220 -1.14 -18.96 3.70
C GLU A 220 -0.17 -19.59 2.69
N ALA A 221 0.92 -18.89 2.36
CA ALA A 221 1.98 -19.35 1.46
C ALA A 221 3.34 -19.36 2.17
N PRO A 222 3.59 -20.34 3.06
CA PRO A 222 4.79 -20.39 3.91
C PRO A 222 6.10 -20.42 3.13
N ASN A 223 6.09 -20.96 1.90
CA ASN A 223 7.28 -21.10 1.06
C ASN A 223 7.54 -19.92 0.13
N ALA A 224 6.60 -18.97 0.01
CA ALA A 224 6.77 -17.82 -0.89
C ALA A 224 7.98 -16.95 -0.51
N ALA A 225 8.73 -16.48 -1.50
CA ALA A 225 9.57 -15.29 -1.32
C ALA A 225 8.66 -14.06 -1.14
N VAL A 226 8.99 -13.14 -0.24
CA VAL A 226 8.19 -11.95 0.02
C VAL A 226 9.04 -10.72 -0.24
N VAL A 227 8.60 -9.87 -1.16
CA VAL A 227 9.31 -8.68 -1.61
C VAL A 227 8.44 -7.45 -1.39
N PHE A 228 8.92 -6.50 -0.60
CA PHE A 228 8.31 -5.19 -0.46
C PHE A 228 8.82 -4.25 -1.54
N VAL A 229 7.91 -3.51 -2.17
CA VAL A 229 8.23 -2.53 -3.21
C VAL A 229 7.89 -1.15 -2.68
N GLU A 230 8.91 -0.30 -2.56
CA GLU A 230 8.76 1.10 -2.18
C GLU A 230 8.68 1.98 -3.44
N TRP A 231 7.57 2.71 -3.57
CA TRP A 231 7.49 3.90 -4.42
C TRP A 231 7.39 5.13 -3.50
N PRO A 232 8.38 6.04 -3.51
CA PRO A 232 8.34 7.22 -2.68
C PRO A 232 7.31 8.22 -3.24
N THR A 233 6.81 9.14 -2.41
CA THR A 233 6.17 10.34 -2.94
C THR A 233 7.25 11.37 -3.31
N SER A 234 6.98 12.24 -4.29
CA SER A 234 7.98 13.13 -4.87
C SER A 234 8.65 14.06 -3.85
N ASN A 235 7.86 14.58 -2.91
CA ASN A 235 8.32 15.43 -1.79
C ASN A 235 9.23 14.68 -0.80
N LEU A 236 9.27 13.34 -0.85
CA LEU A 236 9.92 12.49 0.14
C LEU A 236 11.21 11.83 -0.39
N VAL A 237 11.55 12.05 -1.66
CA VAL A 237 12.88 11.74 -2.24
C VAL A 237 14.00 12.57 -1.60
N GLN A 238 13.66 13.72 -0.97
CA GLN A 238 14.62 14.66 -0.36
C GLN A 238 14.35 15.00 1.12
N ASN A 239 13.37 14.36 1.79
CA ASN A 239 12.97 14.72 3.16
C ASN A 239 13.65 13.87 4.24
N ALA A 240 14.32 14.52 5.20
CA ALA A 240 15.01 13.88 6.32
C ALA A 240 14.09 13.05 7.23
N ASP A 241 12.83 13.45 7.46
CA ASP A 241 11.90 12.69 8.30
C ASP A 241 11.51 11.34 7.65
N ARG A 242 11.47 11.30 6.31
CA ARG A 242 11.28 10.06 5.54
C ARG A 242 12.50 9.14 5.66
N LEU A 243 13.72 9.66 5.83
CA LEU A 243 14.91 8.82 6.04
C LEU A 243 14.77 7.96 7.31
N ALA A 244 14.13 8.46 8.36
CA ALA A 244 13.81 7.67 9.55
C ALA A 244 12.80 6.55 9.24
N LEU A 245 11.75 6.85 8.46
CA LEU A 245 10.76 5.86 8.01
C LEU A 245 11.37 4.80 7.08
N LEU A 246 12.26 5.19 6.17
CA LEU A 246 12.99 4.31 5.26
C LEU A 246 13.97 3.40 6.01
N LYS A 247 14.66 3.93 7.04
CA LYS A 247 15.44 3.12 7.99
C LYS A 247 14.55 2.13 8.73
N ALA A 248 13.37 2.54 9.18
CA ALA A 248 12.41 1.64 9.81
C ALA A 248 11.94 0.52 8.86
N TYR A 249 11.66 0.80 7.58
CA TYR A 249 11.37 -0.24 6.58
C TYR A 249 12.52 -1.22 6.41
N SER A 250 13.77 -0.75 6.28
CA SER A 250 14.94 -1.63 6.17
C SER A 250 15.14 -2.49 7.43
N SER A 251 14.95 -1.93 8.62
CA SER A 251 15.02 -2.69 9.88
C SER A 251 13.91 -3.72 10.00
N PHE A 252 12.67 -3.36 9.66
CA PHE A 252 11.53 -4.28 9.63
C PHE A 252 11.75 -5.41 8.62
N ALA A 253 12.23 -5.08 7.42
CA ALA A 253 12.50 -6.05 6.36
C ALA A 253 13.51 -7.11 6.81
N LYS A 254 14.63 -6.66 7.41
CA LYS A 254 15.63 -7.54 8.03
C LYS A 254 15.05 -8.38 9.18
N GLN A 255 14.25 -7.78 10.06
CA GLN A 255 13.62 -8.48 11.20
C GLN A 255 12.65 -9.59 10.78
N HIS A 256 11.96 -9.41 9.65
CA HIS A 256 10.92 -10.33 9.19
C HIS A 256 11.35 -11.26 8.03
N HIS A 257 12.64 -11.26 7.68
CA HIS A 257 13.20 -12.02 6.55
C HIS A 257 12.37 -11.82 5.26
N VAL A 258 12.10 -10.55 4.94
CA VAL A 258 11.46 -10.11 3.69
C VAL A 258 12.39 -9.16 2.96
N ASP A 259 12.36 -9.21 1.63
CA ASP A 259 13.18 -8.33 0.80
C ASP A 259 12.55 -6.94 0.68
N LEU A 260 13.38 -5.93 0.42
CA LEU A 260 12.92 -4.55 0.25
C LEU A 260 13.58 -3.91 -0.98
N LEU A 261 12.79 -3.67 -2.02
CA LEU A 261 13.17 -2.90 -3.18
C LEU A 261 12.92 -1.40 -2.93
N ARG A 262 13.97 -0.62 -3.16
CA ARG A 262 14.07 0.80 -2.81
C ARG A 262 14.15 1.66 -4.08
N ALA A 263 13.01 2.09 -4.62
CA ALA A 263 13.00 2.94 -5.81
C ALA A 263 13.56 4.34 -5.51
N ASP A 264 13.42 4.84 -4.28
CA ASP A 264 14.01 6.11 -3.84
C ASP A 264 15.51 6.22 -4.11
N LEU A 265 16.29 5.14 -3.95
CA LEU A 265 17.74 5.13 -4.22
C LEU A 265 18.07 5.33 -5.72
N VAL A 266 17.15 4.98 -6.62
CA VAL A 266 17.28 5.24 -8.06
C VAL A 266 16.84 6.67 -8.37
N LEU A 267 15.71 7.12 -7.80
CA LEU A 267 15.22 8.49 -7.99
C LEU A 267 16.17 9.55 -7.40
N GLN A 268 16.89 9.24 -6.32
CA GLN A 268 17.93 10.11 -5.76
C GLN A 268 19.10 10.35 -6.74
N LYS A 269 19.43 9.39 -7.61
CA LYS A 269 20.43 9.58 -8.68
C LYS A 269 19.91 10.50 -9.79
N LEU A 270 18.59 10.59 -9.95
CA LEU A 270 17.86 11.49 -10.85
C LEU A 270 17.52 12.85 -10.20
N VAL A 271 18.21 13.25 -9.12
CA VAL A 271 18.05 14.55 -8.46
C VAL A 271 18.70 15.70 -9.24
N ARG A 272 19.65 15.41 -10.15
CA ARG A 272 20.28 16.44 -10.99
C ARG A 272 19.20 17.23 -11.77
N PRO A 273 19.37 18.55 -11.97
CA PRO A 273 18.48 19.33 -12.81
C PRO A 273 18.43 18.71 -14.20
N CYS A 274 17.23 18.51 -14.72
CA CYS A 274 17.08 18.05 -16.10
C CYS A 274 17.49 19.19 -17.03
N SER A 275 18.54 18.97 -17.83
CA SER A 275 19.05 19.92 -18.83
C SER A 275 17.96 20.28 -19.83
N ALA A 276 17.19 21.31 -19.51
CA ALA A 276 15.97 21.64 -20.22
C ALA A 276 16.30 22.33 -21.56
N GLY A 277 16.18 21.58 -22.65
CA GLY A 277 15.92 22.14 -23.98
C GLY A 277 14.53 22.80 -24.11
N TYR A 278 13.77 22.89 -23.01
CA TYR A 278 12.44 23.50 -22.94
C TYR A 278 12.55 25.01 -22.72
N ASN A 279 12.69 25.75 -23.82
CA ASN A 279 12.56 27.20 -23.84
C ASN A 279 11.09 27.62 -23.65
N SER A 280 10.63 27.68 -22.39
CA SER A 280 9.37 28.34 -22.04
C SER A 280 9.46 29.07 -20.69
N THR A 281 10.13 30.22 -20.70
CA THR A 281 9.82 31.40 -19.88
C THR A 281 9.37 31.15 -18.42
N GLY A 282 10.34 30.91 -17.53
CA GLY A 282 10.18 31.10 -16.07
C GLY A 282 10.26 29.83 -15.20
N ASN A 283 11.32 29.75 -14.38
CA ASN A 283 11.49 28.91 -13.18
C ASN A 283 11.19 27.38 -13.26
N ALA A 284 10.97 26.81 -14.45
CA ALA A 284 10.76 25.37 -14.62
C ALA A 284 12.07 24.54 -14.66
N ASN A 285 13.20 25.18 -14.96
CA ASN A 285 14.44 24.49 -15.35
C ASN A 285 15.27 23.92 -14.18
N ASP A 286 15.01 24.36 -12.94
CA ASP A 286 15.72 23.87 -11.74
C ASP A 286 15.04 22.65 -11.10
N ARG A 287 14.00 22.08 -11.72
CA ARG A 287 13.28 20.93 -11.17
C ARG A 287 14.08 19.63 -11.38
N PRO A 288 14.27 18.82 -10.31
CA PRO A 288 14.89 17.49 -10.42
C PRO A 288 14.21 16.59 -11.46
N CYS A 289 14.99 15.85 -12.24
CA CYS A 289 14.45 14.95 -13.28
C CYS A 289 13.42 13.97 -12.75
N TYR A 290 13.61 13.43 -11.53
CA TYR A 290 12.68 12.46 -10.95
C TYR A 290 11.23 12.97 -10.83
N LEU A 291 11.00 14.29 -10.75
CA LEU A 291 9.66 14.89 -10.72
C LEU A 291 8.87 14.62 -12.01
N GLN A 292 9.56 14.38 -13.13
CA GLN A 292 8.94 14.04 -14.41
C GLN A 292 8.42 12.59 -14.48
N LEU A 293 8.66 11.78 -13.44
CA LEU A 293 8.15 10.41 -13.32
C LEU A 293 6.84 10.34 -12.50
N TYR A 294 6.36 11.49 -12.00
CA TYR A 294 5.13 11.61 -11.22
C TYR A 294 3.98 12.17 -12.04
N ALA A 295 2.79 11.67 -11.72
CA ALA A 295 1.52 12.03 -12.33
C ALA A 295 1.26 13.55 -12.29
N ARG A 296 0.51 14.03 -13.29
CA ARG A 296 0.17 15.44 -13.52
C ARG A 296 1.39 16.35 -13.56
N ARG A 297 2.52 15.85 -14.10
CA ARG A 297 3.82 16.54 -14.12
C ARG A 297 4.22 17.03 -12.73
N SER A 298 4.28 16.09 -11.78
CA SER A 298 4.54 16.30 -10.35
C SER A 298 3.46 17.04 -9.54
N ALA A 299 2.34 17.45 -10.13
CA ALA A 299 1.23 18.02 -9.37
C ALA A 299 0.41 16.96 -8.61
N ASP A 300 0.54 15.68 -8.97
CA ASP A 300 0.24 14.56 -8.08
C ASP A 300 1.58 14.02 -7.57
N PRO A 301 1.92 14.25 -6.29
CA PRO A 301 3.21 13.84 -5.75
C PRO A 301 3.24 12.35 -5.36
N ILE A 302 2.13 11.62 -5.49
CA ILE A 302 1.98 10.26 -4.98
C ILE A 302 2.13 9.25 -6.12
N HIS A 303 1.37 9.43 -7.20
CA HIS A 303 1.26 8.41 -8.24
C HIS A 303 2.37 8.56 -9.29
N PRO A 304 2.93 7.45 -9.81
CA PRO A 304 3.76 7.48 -11.00
C PRO A 304 2.93 7.84 -12.24
N ASN A 305 3.56 8.49 -13.21
CA ASN A 305 3.03 8.62 -14.58
C ASN A 305 3.44 7.38 -15.42
N PRO A 306 3.17 7.29 -16.74
CA PRO A 306 3.52 6.10 -17.53
C PRO A 306 5.00 5.73 -17.46
N TRP A 307 5.90 6.72 -17.47
CA TRP A 307 7.34 6.50 -17.33
C TRP A 307 7.73 6.02 -15.94
N GLY A 308 7.10 6.57 -14.88
CA GLY A 308 7.27 6.08 -13.52
C GLY A 308 6.81 4.62 -13.34
N HIS A 309 5.69 4.23 -13.97
CA HIS A 309 5.21 2.84 -13.97
C HIS A 309 6.18 1.91 -14.70
N GLN A 310 6.70 2.31 -15.86
CA GLN A 310 7.70 1.52 -16.59
C GLN A 310 8.99 1.35 -15.78
N LEU A 311 9.52 2.44 -15.18
CA LEU A 311 10.71 2.38 -14.34
C LEU A 311 10.51 1.43 -13.15
N LEU A 312 9.42 1.58 -12.41
CA LEU A 312 9.12 0.75 -11.25
C LEU A 312 8.97 -0.73 -11.65
N GLY A 313 8.26 -1.01 -12.75
CA GLY A 313 8.13 -2.36 -13.30
C GLY A 313 9.47 -2.98 -13.67
N GLY A 314 10.34 -2.22 -14.36
CA GLY A 314 11.68 -2.66 -14.75
C GLY A 314 12.60 -2.92 -13.56
N LEU A 315 12.56 -2.06 -12.52
CA LEU A 315 13.33 -2.26 -11.29
C LEU A 315 12.92 -3.55 -10.57
N VAL A 316 11.62 -3.79 -10.41
CA VAL A 316 11.11 -5.01 -9.76
C VAL A 316 11.44 -6.25 -10.60
N ALA A 317 11.30 -6.17 -11.93
CA ALA A 317 11.61 -7.27 -12.83
C ALA A 317 13.08 -7.69 -12.74
N ARG A 318 14.00 -6.72 -12.81
CA ARG A 318 15.43 -6.98 -12.69
C ARG A 318 15.80 -7.58 -11.33
N TYR A 319 15.19 -7.10 -10.26
CA TYR A 319 15.40 -7.63 -8.91
C TYR A 319 14.96 -9.09 -8.81
N VAL A 320 13.71 -9.39 -9.21
CA VAL A 320 13.15 -10.75 -9.19
C VAL A 320 13.95 -11.70 -10.10
N ALA A 321 14.31 -11.27 -11.31
CA ALA A 321 15.14 -12.05 -12.22
C ALA A 321 16.50 -12.42 -11.60
N LYS A 322 17.21 -11.43 -11.03
CA LYS A 322 18.50 -11.66 -10.35
C LYS A 322 18.36 -12.64 -9.18
N SER A 323 17.33 -12.49 -8.34
CA SER A 323 17.13 -13.38 -7.19
C SER A 323 16.78 -14.81 -7.60
N LEU A 324 16.03 -15.00 -8.70
CA LEU A 324 15.75 -16.33 -9.26
C LEU A 324 17.00 -16.99 -9.85
N LEU A 325 17.83 -16.24 -10.59
CA LEU A 325 19.06 -16.75 -11.20
C LEU A 325 20.09 -17.18 -10.14
N LEU A 326 20.38 -16.31 -9.16
CA LEU A 326 21.31 -16.63 -8.06
C LEU A 326 20.83 -17.82 -7.20
N ALA A 327 19.52 -18.02 -7.08
CA ALA A 327 18.96 -19.17 -6.37
C ALA A 327 19.09 -20.47 -7.18
N ALA A 328 19.00 -20.40 -8.51
CA ALA A 328 19.21 -21.54 -9.40
C ALA A 328 20.68 -21.99 -9.43
N GLU A 329 21.64 -21.05 -9.55
CA GLU A 329 23.09 -21.33 -9.55
C GLU A 329 23.56 -22.05 -8.27
N GLY A 330 22.95 -21.74 -7.13
CA GLY A 330 23.25 -22.38 -5.85
C GLY A 330 22.57 -23.74 -5.63
N SER A 331 22.05 -24.40 -6.67
CA SER A 331 21.32 -25.68 -6.57
C SER A 331 22.05 -26.75 -7.38
N ASP A 332 22.57 -27.79 -6.70
CA ASP A 332 23.30 -28.87 -7.37
C ASP A 332 22.44 -29.56 -8.45
N PRO A 333 22.95 -29.72 -9.69
CA PRO A 333 22.19 -30.25 -10.82
C PRO A 333 21.88 -31.76 -10.73
N HIS A 334 22.26 -32.43 -9.64
CA HIS A 334 22.07 -33.88 -9.42
C HIS A 334 21.08 -34.21 -8.29
N GLY A 335 20.35 -33.23 -7.74
CA GLY A 335 19.26 -33.46 -6.78
C GLY A 335 17.98 -33.94 -7.47
N GLU A 336 17.87 -35.24 -7.73
CA GLU A 336 16.73 -35.88 -8.40
C GLU A 336 15.42 -35.79 -7.58
N LEU A 337 14.63 -34.74 -7.84
CA LEU A 337 13.29 -34.58 -7.28
C LEU A 337 12.27 -35.37 -8.11
N THR A 338 11.88 -36.53 -7.58
CA THR A 338 10.81 -37.38 -8.11
C THR A 338 9.46 -36.64 -8.09
N GLN A 339 9.10 -36.03 -9.23
CA GLN A 339 7.78 -35.43 -9.42
C GLN A 339 6.76 -36.49 -9.82
N SER A 340 5.76 -36.70 -8.97
CA SER A 340 4.59 -37.51 -9.29
C SER A 340 3.65 -36.76 -10.24
N SER A 341 3.47 -37.31 -11.45
CA SER A 341 2.65 -36.74 -12.51
C SER A 341 1.16 -36.70 -12.14
N GLY A 342 0.60 -35.51 -11.93
CA GLY A 342 -0.84 -35.28 -11.77
C GLY A 342 -1.32 -34.17 -12.69
N SER A 343 -1.80 -34.51 -13.89
CA SER A 343 -2.19 -33.54 -14.92
C SER A 343 -3.62 -33.05 -14.76
N ALA A 344 -3.80 -31.73 -14.62
CA ALA A 344 -5.08 -31.05 -14.83
C ALA A 344 -4.83 -29.69 -15.49
N GLY A 345 -5.10 -29.58 -16.80
CA GLY A 345 -4.89 -28.35 -17.56
C GLY A 345 -6.04 -27.35 -17.35
N TRP A 346 -5.71 -26.12 -16.94
CA TRP A 346 -6.66 -25.03 -16.72
C TRP A 346 -6.30 -23.84 -17.62
N SER A 347 -7.30 -23.30 -18.34
CA SER A 347 -7.12 -22.25 -19.34
C SER A 347 -7.33 -20.84 -18.77
N ALA A 348 -6.67 -19.84 -19.36
CA ALA A 348 -6.75 -18.44 -18.93
C ALA A 348 -8.11 -17.78 -19.24
N GLY A 349 -8.63 -16.98 -18.31
CA GLY A 349 -9.84 -16.16 -18.55
C GLY A 349 -10.18 -15.17 -17.43
N SER A 350 -10.26 -13.89 -17.81
CA SER A 350 -10.96 -12.75 -17.15
C SER A 350 -10.85 -12.50 -15.63
N ALA A 351 -10.62 -11.22 -15.29
CA ALA A 351 -10.87 -10.69 -13.96
C ALA A 351 -12.37 -10.80 -13.60
N GLY A 352 -12.72 -11.66 -12.65
CA GLY A 352 -14.10 -11.89 -12.21
C GLY A 352 -14.16 -12.66 -10.89
N SER A 353 -15.15 -12.29 -10.07
CA SER A 353 -15.57 -12.89 -8.79
C SER A 353 -15.04 -14.30 -8.47
N GLY A 354 -14.13 -14.40 -7.48
CA GLY A 354 -13.63 -15.67 -6.96
C GLY A 354 -14.68 -16.42 -6.14
N SER A 355 -15.28 -17.45 -6.73
CA SER A 355 -16.10 -18.45 -6.03
C SER A 355 -15.22 -19.44 -5.25
N ALA A 356 -15.77 -20.07 -4.22
CA ALA A 356 -15.05 -20.95 -3.31
C ALA A 356 -14.79 -22.36 -3.87
N GLY A 357 -13.64 -22.94 -3.48
CA GLY A 357 -13.19 -24.31 -3.78
C GLY A 357 -11.67 -24.32 -4.02
N SER A 358 -10.84 -25.21 -3.46
CA SER A 358 -11.10 -26.47 -2.76
C SER A 358 -10.22 -26.62 -1.51
N ALA A 359 -10.55 -27.57 -0.63
CA ALA A 359 -9.88 -27.79 0.66
C ALA A 359 -9.13 -29.13 0.72
N ALA A 360 -7.95 -29.13 1.35
CA ALA A 360 -7.40 -30.29 2.08
C ALA A 360 -6.27 -29.85 3.03
N ASN A 361 -6.25 -30.41 4.25
CA ASN A 361 -5.11 -30.44 5.18
C ASN A 361 -4.62 -29.13 5.81
N ALA A 362 -5.48 -28.52 6.62
CA ALA A 362 -5.12 -28.03 7.96
C ALA A 362 -6.38 -28.07 8.85
N SER A 363 -6.24 -27.83 10.16
CA SER A 363 -7.38 -27.39 10.98
C SER A 363 -7.85 -26.04 10.44
N ALA A 364 -8.81 -26.07 9.51
CA ALA A 364 -9.12 -24.96 8.64
C ALA A 364 -9.60 -23.77 9.47
N LYS A 365 -8.73 -22.76 9.61
CA LYS A 365 -9.02 -21.56 10.37
C LYS A 365 -10.18 -20.84 9.68
N LEU A 366 -11.35 -20.83 10.32
CA LEU A 366 -12.52 -20.21 9.72
C LEU A 366 -12.31 -18.71 9.58
N GLU A 367 -12.28 -18.22 8.35
CA GLU A 367 -12.37 -16.80 8.02
C GLU A 367 -13.48 -16.59 6.97
N LEU A 368 -14.48 -15.77 7.29
CA LEU A 368 -15.53 -15.33 6.36
C LEU A 368 -15.15 -13.98 5.75
N CYS A 369 -15.31 -13.86 4.44
CA CYS A 369 -14.59 -12.87 3.62
C CYS A 369 -15.53 -12.00 2.77
N TYR A 370 -16.06 -10.93 3.35
CA TYR A 370 -16.93 -9.99 2.64
C TYR A 370 -16.13 -8.76 2.19
N GLN A 371 -15.28 -8.94 1.17
CA GLN A 371 -14.28 -7.95 0.71
C GLN A 371 -14.83 -6.65 0.09
N SER A 372 -16.13 -6.65 -0.20
CA SER A 372 -16.83 -5.60 -0.94
C SER A 372 -18.25 -5.45 -0.39
N ALA A 373 -18.75 -4.22 -0.40
CA ALA A 373 -19.98 -3.85 0.30
C ALA A 373 -21.26 -4.52 -0.24
N ASN A 374 -21.28 -4.89 -1.52
CA ASN A 374 -22.36 -5.65 -2.15
C ASN A 374 -22.43 -7.12 -1.68
N ASN A 375 -21.37 -7.64 -1.06
CA ASN A 375 -21.32 -9.00 -0.54
C ASN A 375 -21.63 -9.06 0.97
N LEU A 376 -21.82 -7.92 1.65
CA LEU A 376 -22.03 -7.89 3.10
C LEU A 376 -23.30 -8.66 3.51
N PRO A 377 -23.30 -9.36 4.65
CA PRO A 377 -24.44 -10.18 5.09
C PRO A 377 -25.52 -9.30 5.73
N VAL A 378 -26.12 -8.41 4.94
CA VAL A 378 -27.10 -7.42 5.42
C VAL A 378 -28.39 -8.10 5.85
N ALA A 379 -28.76 -7.89 7.12
CA ALA A 379 -29.99 -8.38 7.71
C ALA A 379 -31.10 -7.32 7.57
N SER A 380 -31.69 -7.20 6.37
CA SER A 380 -32.61 -6.10 6.03
C SER A 380 -33.82 -5.93 6.95
N LYS A 381 -34.26 -6.99 7.66
CA LYS A 381 -35.33 -6.93 8.67
C LYS A 381 -34.92 -6.27 9.99
N HIS A 382 -33.61 -6.17 10.26
CA HIS A 382 -33.03 -5.56 11.46
C HIS A 382 -32.40 -4.19 11.17
N SER A 383 -31.97 -3.95 9.93
CA SER A 383 -31.56 -2.63 9.47
C SER A 383 -32.70 -1.61 9.53
N ARG A 384 -32.37 -0.35 9.81
CA ARG A 384 -33.30 0.78 9.89
C ARG A 384 -32.70 1.97 9.14
N GLY A 385 -33.50 2.68 8.35
CA GLY A 385 -33.02 3.83 7.57
C GLY A 385 -32.47 3.45 6.19
N ASP A 386 -31.74 4.37 5.56
CA ASP A 386 -31.37 4.28 4.14
C ASP A 386 -29.87 4.07 3.93
N TRP A 387 -29.44 2.81 4.09
CA TRP A 387 -28.09 2.37 3.75
C TRP A 387 -28.03 1.91 2.29
N ARG A 388 -27.52 2.77 1.42
CA ARG A 388 -27.46 2.55 -0.03
C ARG A 388 -26.07 2.09 -0.48
N LEU A 389 -26.04 1.18 -1.44
CA LEU A 389 -24.80 0.80 -2.13
C LEU A 389 -24.36 1.93 -3.07
N VAL A 390 -23.09 2.34 -2.97
CA VAL A 390 -22.49 3.35 -3.84
C VAL A 390 -21.14 2.88 -4.36
N ASP A 391 -20.79 3.24 -5.60
CA ASP A 391 -19.43 3.11 -6.13
C ASP A 391 -18.76 4.48 -6.20
N GLU A 392 -17.97 4.83 -5.18
CA GLU A 392 -17.20 6.09 -5.16
C GLU A 392 -15.83 5.96 -5.84
N GLY A 393 -15.58 4.85 -6.52
CA GLY A 393 -14.38 4.57 -7.30
C GLY A 393 -14.61 4.62 -8.81
N ALA A 394 -15.85 4.41 -9.28
CA ALA A 394 -16.18 4.26 -10.70
C ALA A 394 -15.62 5.40 -11.59
N ALA A 395 -15.71 6.66 -11.13
CA ALA A 395 -15.15 7.83 -11.83
C ALA A 395 -13.60 7.80 -11.98
N LYS A 396 -12.92 6.89 -11.27
CA LYS A 396 -11.48 6.63 -11.30
C LYS A 396 -11.14 5.29 -11.96
N GLY A 397 -12.09 4.64 -12.65
CA GLY A 397 -11.88 3.37 -13.33
C GLY A 397 -11.67 2.16 -12.41
N VAL A 398 -11.95 2.29 -11.10
CA VAL A 398 -11.81 1.20 -10.11
C VAL A 398 -13.09 1.04 -9.34
N SER A 399 -13.56 -0.18 -9.10
CA SER A 399 -14.76 -0.32 -8.26
C SER A 399 -14.41 -0.10 -6.78
N LYS A 400 -15.13 0.82 -6.11
CA LYS A 400 -15.09 1.02 -4.66
C LYS A 400 -16.49 1.03 -4.09
N LEU A 401 -17.08 -0.16 -4.04
CA LEU A 401 -18.39 -0.38 -3.44
C LEU A 401 -18.34 -0.15 -1.93
N GLY A 402 -19.28 0.66 -1.44
CA GLY A 402 -19.51 0.94 -0.03
C GLY A 402 -21.01 1.01 0.28
N LEU A 403 -21.43 0.57 1.46
CA LEU A 403 -22.75 0.88 2.01
C LEU A 403 -22.67 2.23 2.72
N LEU A 404 -23.41 3.21 2.22
CA LEU A 404 -23.41 4.60 2.65
C LEU A 404 -24.73 4.92 3.38
N SER A 405 -24.65 5.46 4.60
CA SER A 405 -25.74 6.22 5.22
C SER A 405 -25.40 7.71 5.23
N THR A 406 -26.42 8.55 5.01
CA THR A 406 -26.34 10.01 5.11
C THR A 406 -27.34 10.58 6.12
N ARG A 407 -27.92 9.75 7.01
CA ARG A 407 -28.86 10.17 8.05
C ARG A 407 -28.47 9.61 9.40
N LEU A 408 -28.48 10.47 10.41
CA LEU A 408 -28.19 10.08 11.79
C LEU A 408 -29.23 9.07 12.30
N ASP A 409 -28.80 8.18 13.19
CA ASP A 409 -29.58 7.08 13.77
C ASP A 409 -30.08 6.00 12.77
N ASP A 410 -29.69 6.06 11.50
CA ASP A 410 -29.73 4.90 10.61
C ASP A 410 -28.88 3.76 11.21
N VAL A 411 -29.36 2.51 11.07
CA VAL A 411 -28.71 1.29 11.59
C VAL A 411 -28.56 0.27 10.47
N LEU A 412 -27.33 -0.16 10.20
CA LEU A 412 -27.03 -1.30 9.34
C LEU A 412 -26.77 -2.53 10.19
N SER A 413 -27.59 -3.56 10.01
CA SER A 413 -27.44 -4.84 10.70
C SER A 413 -26.75 -5.86 9.80
N LEU A 414 -25.67 -6.47 10.30
CA LEU A 414 -24.88 -7.48 9.61
C LEU A 414 -25.00 -8.81 10.36
N ASP A 415 -25.59 -9.83 9.73
CA ASP A 415 -25.70 -11.19 10.29
C ASP A 415 -24.38 -11.93 10.12
N ILE A 416 -23.55 -11.94 11.16
CA ILE A 416 -22.23 -12.61 11.09
C ILE A 416 -22.33 -14.12 11.29
N SER A 417 -23.53 -14.65 11.53
CA SER A 417 -23.79 -16.08 11.74
C SER A 417 -24.35 -16.80 10.51
N LYS A 418 -24.98 -16.06 9.59
CA LYS A 418 -25.63 -16.56 8.38
C LYS A 418 -24.77 -17.54 7.57
N ASP A 419 -23.51 -17.19 7.37
CA ASP A 419 -22.58 -17.95 6.51
C ASP A 419 -21.50 -18.71 7.34
N LEU A 420 -21.64 -18.79 8.67
CA LEU A 420 -20.81 -19.70 9.50
C LEU A 420 -21.21 -21.15 9.21
N PRO A 421 -20.28 -22.11 9.08
CA PRO A 421 -20.60 -23.53 8.97
C PRO A 421 -21.41 -24.03 10.15
N ASP A 422 -22.28 -25.02 9.95
CA ASP A 422 -23.25 -25.44 10.99
C ASP A 422 -22.58 -25.92 12.29
N HIS A 423 -21.43 -26.61 12.20
CA HIS A 423 -20.63 -27.04 13.36
C HIS A 423 -19.97 -25.87 14.13
N ILE A 424 -19.92 -24.66 13.55
CA ILE A 424 -19.48 -23.43 14.20
C ILE A 424 -20.67 -22.65 14.73
N ARG A 425 -21.76 -22.60 13.96
CA ARG A 425 -23.02 -21.93 14.29
C ARG A 425 -23.72 -22.57 15.50
N SER A 426 -23.55 -23.87 15.70
CA SER A 426 -24.11 -24.62 16.85
C SER A 426 -23.31 -24.48 18.14
N ILE A 427 -22.02 -24.09 18.07
CA ILE A 427 -21.14 -23.96 19.22
C ILE A 427 -20.92 -22.51 19.63
N CYS A 428 -20.71 -22.29 20.92
CA CYS A 428 -20.27 -20.98 21.42
C CYS A 428 -18.76 -20.79 21.14
N GLY A 429 -18.36 -19.61 20.67
CA GLY A 429 -16.98 -19.36 20.26
C GLY A 429 -16.59 -17.89 20.29
N LEU A 430 -15.28 -17.61 20.33
CA LEU A 430 -14.76 -16.24 20.22
C LEU A 430 -14.39 -15.96 18.76
N LEU A 431 -15.07 -14.99 18.16
CA LEU A 431 -14.80 -14.48 16.82
C LEU A 431 -14.08 -13.14 16.92
N ARG A 432 -13.15 -12.88 15.99
CA ARG A 432 -12.62 -11.55 15.70
C ARG A 432 -13.33 -11.01 14.48
N VAL A 433 -14.07 -9.92 14.65
CA VAL A 433 -14.68 -9.18 13.55
C VAL A 433 -13.80 -8.00 13.20
N LYS A 434 -13.49 -7.83 11.92
CA LYS A 434 -12.81 -6.65 11.38
C LYS A 434 -13.77 -5.96 10.41
N LEU A 435 -13.91 -4.65 10.53
CA LEU A 435 -14.83 -3.84 9.71
C LEU A 435 -14.03 -2.76 8.98
N ASN A 436 -14.10 -2.74 7.66
CA ASN A 436 -13.52 -1.67 6.87
C ASN A 436 -14.52 -0.54 6.65
N TYR A 437 -14.05 0.69 6.78
CA TYR A 437 -14.87 1.89 6.67
C TYR A 437 -14.11 3.02 5.99
N LEU A 438 -14.84 3.95 5.36
CA LEU A 438 -14.24 5.16 4.80
C LEU A 438 -13.79 6.09 5.93
N LEU A 439 -12.50 6.42 5.94
CA LEU A 439 -11.91 7.46 6.76
C LEU A 439 -11.43 8.59 5.83
N SER A 440 -11.82 9.83 6.12
CA SER A 440 -11.59 10.96 5.20
C SER A 440 -11.36 12.29 5.93
N THR A 441 -10.45 13.12 5.41
CA THR A 441 -10.34 14.56 5.71
C THR A 441 -10.92 15.44 4.60
N THR A 442 -10.98 14.93 3.37
CA THR A 442 -11.48 15.66 2.18
C THR A 442 -13.00 15.83 2.13
N ILE A 443 -13.73 14.99 2.87
CA ILE A 443 -15.18 15.07 3.02
C ILE A 443 -15.45 15.70 4.41
N PRO A 444 -15.87 16.98 4.49
CA PRO A 444 -16.07 17.64 5.79
C PRO A 444 -17.26 17.07 6.57
N THR A 445 -18.22 16.45 5.87
CA THR A 445 -19.47 15.88 6.40
C THR A 445 -19.33 14.46 6.97
N GLN A 446 -18.12 14.01 7.32
CA GLN A 446 -17.93 12.69 7.92
C GLN A 446 -18.54 12.62 9.34
N GLY A 447 -19.24 11.52 9.61
CA GLY A 447 -19.87 11.23 10.90
C GLY A 447 -19.04 10.28 11.76
N SER A 448 -19.73 9.46 12.55
CA SER A 448 -19.15 8.38 13.33
C SER A 448 -20.05 7.14 13.27
N ILE A 449 -19.46 5.96 13.49
CA ILE A 449 -20.19 4.69 13.56
C ILE A 449 -20.14 4.19 15.00
N TYR A 450 -21.31 3.93 15.59
CA TYR A 450 -21.45 3.27 16.89
C TYR A 450 -21.79 1.79 16.69
N ILE A 451 -20.87 0.92 17.11
CA ILE A 451 -20.96 -0.54 16.95
C ILE A 451 -21.55 -1.17 18.22
N PHE A 452 -22.58 -1.99 18.06
CA PHE A 452 -23.16 -2.81 19.12
C PHE A 452 -23.64 -4.16 18.57
N CYS A 453 -23.91 -5.13 19.44
CA CYS A 453 -24.27 -6.48 19.02
C CYS A 453 -25.58 -6.95 19.64
N GLN A 454 -26.34 -7.77 18.88
CA GLN A 454 -27.60 -8.37 19.28
C GLN A 454 -27.54 -9.88 19.06
N GLY A 455 -28.05 -10.67 20.00
CA GLY A 455 -27.93 -12.15 20.01
C GLY A 455 -26.54 -12.67 20.43
N CYS A 456 -25.56 -11.79 20.56
CA CYS A 456 -24.18 -12.08 20.96
C CYS A 456 -23.58 -10.88 21.70
N THR A 457 -22.42 -11.05 22.36
CA THR A 457 -21.75 -9.95 23.09
C THR A 457 -20.48 -9.53 22.38
N CYS A 458 -20.27 -8.24 22.14
CA CYS A 458 -18.99 -7.71 21.64
C CYS A 458 -18.18 -6.92 22.66
N ALA A 459 -16.87 -6.90 22.49
CA ALA A 459 -15.92 -6.14 23.29
C ALA A 459 -14.68 -5.72 22.48
N GLN A 460 -14.00 -4.66 22.91
CA GLN A 460 -12.71 -4.26 22.34
C GLN A 460 -11.62 -5.31 22.67
N PRO A 461 -10.65 -5.58 21.77
CA PRO A 461 -9.52 -6.45 22.07
C PRO A 461 -8.63 -5.79 23.12
N ALA A 462 -8.12 -6.55 24.10
CA ALA A 462 -7.43 -5.98 25.26
C ALA A 462 -5.95 -5.64 25.04
N GLN A 463 -5.53 -5.38 23.80
CA GLN A 463 -4.13 -5.09 23.49
C GLN A 463 -3.81 -3.62 23.79
N PRO A 464 -2.61 -3.30 24.33
CA PRO A 464 -2.22 -1.92 24.68
C PRO A 464 -2.41 -0.90 23.55
N TYR A 465 -2.23 -1.34 22.29
CA TYR A 465 -2.32 -0.49 21.10
C TYR A 465 -3.69 -0.51 20.41
N ALA A 466 -4.58 -1.46 20.76
CA ALA A 466 -5.87 -1.62 20.08
C ALA A 466 -6.81 -0.42 20.28
N HIS A 467 -6.70 0.33 21.38
CA HIS A 467 -7.52 1.54 21.59
C HIS A 467 -7.25 2.65 20.56
N GLY A 468 -6.00 2.77 20.07
CA GLY A 468 -5.63 3.76 19.04
C GLY A 468 -5.97 3.30 17.63
N LEU A 469 -5.72 2.02 17.34
CA LEU A 469 -5.73 1.44 16.00
C LEU A 469 -7.08 0.82 15.61
N TYR A 470 -7.79 0.27 16.59
CA TYR A 470 -9.06 -0.44 16.42
C TYR A 470 -10.12 0.19 17.33
N PRO A 471 -10.59 1.40 16.96
CA PRO A 471 -11.55 2.14 17.77
C PRO A 471 -12.88 1.38 17.90
N PHE A 472 -13.32 1.15 19.13
CA PHE A 472 -14.56 0.44 19.46
C PHE A 472 -15.09 0.94 20.81
N PRO A 473 -16.43 1.03 21.03
CA PRO A 473 -17.50 0.84 20.06
C PRO A 473 -17.71 2.05 19.15
N TRP A 474 -17.08 3.20 19.44
CA TRP A 474 -17.15 4.41 18.64
C TRP A 474 -16.02 4.47 17.61
N VAL A 475 -16.36 4.44 16.33
CA VAL A 475 -15.45 4.62 15.19
C VAL A 475 -15.63 6.02 14.62
N GLU A 476 -14.60 6.86 14.71
CA GLU A 476 -14.58 8.17 14.07
C GLU A 476 -14.23 8.02 12.57
N THR A 477 -15.03 8.63 11.69
CA THR A 477 -14.82 8.53 10.23
C THR A 477 -14.20 9.80 9.62
N ASN A 478 -14.15 10.89 10.40
CA ASN A 478 -13.38 12.08 10.06
C ASN A 478 -11.92 11.91 10.49
N ALA A 479 -10.98 11.86 9.53
CA ALA A 479 -9.56 11.62 9.81
C ALA A 479 -8.89 12.71 10.68
N ASN A 480 -9.42 13.94 10.70
CA ASN A 480 -8.90 15.00 11.57
C ASN A 480 -9.10 14.68 13.06
N PHE A 481 -10.10 13.85 13.39
CA PHE A 481 -10.47 13.47 14.76
C PHE A 481 -10.19 12.00 15.06
N ALA A 482 -9.55 11.27 14.14
CA ALA A 482 -9.15 9.89 14.35
C ALA A 482 -8.17 9.74 15.52
N ASN A 483 -8.27 8.60 16.22
CA ASN A 483 -7.34 8.25 17.31
C ASN A 483 -5.91 8.05 16.78
N ASP A 484 -5.78 7.42 15.61
CA ASP A 484 -4.50 7.15 14.96
C ASP A 484 -3.90 8.43 14.38
N ALA A 485 -2.72 8.80 14.88
CA ALA A 485 -1.97 9.99 14.50
C ALA A 485 -1.58 10.00 13.02
N GLN A 486 -1.47 8.83 12.38
CA GLN A 486 -1.19 8.70 10.94
C GLN A 486 -2.17 9.48 10.06
N PHE A 487 -3.45 9.53 10.43
CA PHE A 487 -4.48 10.15 9.59
C PHE A 487 -4.74 11.62 9.91
N ARG A 488 -4.37 12.07 11.12
CA ARG A 488 -4.46 13.48 11.50
C ARG A 488 -3.50 14.30 10.63
N ASN A 489 -3.97 15.41 10.09
CA ASN A 489 -3.26 16.29 9.13
C ASN A 489 -2.98 15.67 7.75
N SER A 490 -3.46 14.46 7.44
CA SER A 490 -3.31 13.86 6.12
C SER A 490 -4.46 14.29 5.19
N ASN A 491 -4.17 14.77 3.97
CA ASN A 491 -5.21 15.20 3.01
C ASN A 491 -5.65 14.02 2.13
N LEU A 492 -6.45 13.10 2.68
CA LEU A 492 -6.78 11.83 2.03
C LEU A 492 -8.20 11.32 2.34
N SER A 493 -8.60 10.31 1.56
CA SER A 493 -9.75 9.44 1.79
C SER A 493 -9.27 8.00 1.61
N VAL A 494 -9.27 7.21 2.68
CA VAL A 494 -8.82 5.81 2.69
C VAL A 494 -9.90 4.87 3.20
N SER A 495 -9.87 3.62 2.79
CA SER A 495 -10.56 2.55 3.53
C SER A 495 -9.68 2.15 4.72
N SER A 496 -10.08 2.57 5.92
CA SER A 496 -9.46 2.16 7.18
C SER A 496 -10.16 0.89 7.72
N GLN A 497 -9.64 0.32 8.81
CA GLN A 497 -10.17 -0.90 9.43
C GLN A 497 -10.24 -0.74 10.96
N THR A 498 -11.38 -1.10 11.57
CA THR A 498 -11.46 -1.37 13.01
C THR A 498 -11.60 -2.88 13.27
N ALA A 499 -11.31 -3.33 14.49
CA ALA A 499 -11.43 -4.73 14.89
C ALA A 499 -11.95 -4.88 16.33
N PHE A 500 -12.81 -5.87 16.55
CA PHE A 500 -13.39 -6.17 17.86
C PHE A 500 -13.67 -7.67 18.01
N LEU A 501 -13.85 -8.09 19.27
CA LEU A 501 -14.17 -9.46 19.63
C LEU A 501 -15.68 -9.63 19.75
N VAL A 502 -16.18 -10.78 19.32
CA VAL A 502 -17.58 -11.21 19.49
C VAL A 502 -17.60 -12.59 20.15
N LEU A 503 -18.29 -12.70 21.29
CA LEU A 503 -18.70 -13.99 21.85
C LEU A 503 -19.95 -14.45 21.11
N HIS A 504 -19.75 -15.34 20.13
CA HIS A 504 -20.80 -16.02 19.40
C HIS A 504 -21.44 -17.11 20.28
N THR A 505 -22.73 -17.35 20.05
CA THR A 505 -23.54 -18.38 20.70
C THR A 505 -24.44 -19.00 19.64
N HIS A 506 -25.16 -20.09 19.97
CA HIS A 506 -26.11 -20.77 19.07
C HIS A 506 -27.26 -19.89 18.50
N LYS A 507 -27.34 -18.60 18.85
CA LYS A 507 -28.35 -17.65 18.36
C LYS A 507 -27.80 -16.81 17.21
N PRO A 508 -28.65 -16.38 16.26
CA PRO A 508 -28.26 -15.40 15.25
C PRO A 508 -27.60 -14.18 15.88
N CYS A 509 -26.44 -13.81 15.35
CA CYS A 509 -25.57 -12.79 15.90
C CYS A 509 -25.46 -11.62 14.91
N TYR A 510 -26.08 -10.50 15.29
CA TYR A 510 -26.09 -9.29 14.49
C TYR A 510 -25.08 -8.28 15.02
N VAL A 511 -24.16 -7.86 14.16
CA VAL A 511 -23.33 -6.67 14.36
C VAL A 511 -24.11 -5.49 13.79
N ASN A 512 -24.50 -4.56 14.67
CA ASN A 512 -25.27 -3.38 14.32
C ASN A 512 -24.36 -2.15 14.28
N LEU A 513 -24.46 -1.40 13.18
CA LEU A 513 -23.66 -0.21 12.89
C LEU A 513 -24.61 0.98 12.83
N ARG A 514 -24.67 1.77 13.91
CA ARG A 514 -25.50 2.98 13.95
C ARG A 514 -24.69 4.19 13.50
N HIS A 515 -25.19 4.93 12.52
CA HIS A 515 -24.66 6.22 12.14
C HIS A 515 -24.98 7.25 13.22
N VAL A 516 -23.95 7.93 13.73
CA VAL A 516 -24.03 8.95 14.78
C VAL A 516 -23.18 10.16 14.41
N ALA A 517 -23.48 11.33 14.98
CA ALA A 517 -22.71 12.54 14.69
C ALA A 517 -21.25 12.40 15.15
N SER A 518 -20.31 12.95 14.37
CA SER A 518 -18.88 13.00 14.74
C SER A 518 -18.67 13.72 16.07
N LYS A 519 -17.64 13.34 16.82
CA LYS A 519 -17.36 13.95 18.13
C LYS A 519 -17.04 15.45 18.03
N SER A 520 -16.46 15.86 16.91
CA SER A 520 -16.18 17.28 16.62
C SER A 520 -17.45 18.07 16.39
N THR A 521 -18.36 17.57 15.56
CA THR A 521 -19.68 18.18 15.32
C THR A 521 -20.48 18.31 16.61
N GLN A 522 -20.40 17.34 17.52
CA GLN A 522 -21.02 17.44 18.85
C GLN A 522 -20.39 18.52 19.76
N ALA A 523 -19.11 18.86 19.55
CA ALA A 523 -18.41 19.91 20.29
C ALA A 523 -18.60 21.31 19.66
N GLU A 524 -18.69 21.40 18.33
CA GLU A 524 -18.92 22.64 17.58
C GLU A 524 -20.39 23.08 17.62
N ASN A 525 -21.35 22.14 17.56
CA ASN A 525 -22.78 22.44 17.73
C ASN A 525 -23.13 22.94 19.14
N ARG A 526 -22.23 22.81 20.12
CA ARG A 526 -22.36 23.46 21.44
C ARG A 526 -21.89 24.92 21.45
N ARG A 527 -21.34 25.42 20.35
CA ARG A 527 -20.78 26.78 20.23
C ARG A 527 -21.50 27.66 19.21
N ASN A 528 -22.02 27.08 18.13
CA ASN A 528 -22.67 27.83 17.04
C ASN A 528 -24.10 27.37 16.79
N ASP A 529 -24.98 28.33 16.55
CA ASP A 529 -26.41 28.10 16.45
C ASP A 529 -26.87 27.50 15.10
N SER A 530 -27.63 26.41 15.20
CA SER A 530 -28.80 26.09 14.39
C SER A 530 -28.74 25.74 12.87
N HIS A 531 -27.70 26.03 12.07
CA HIS A 531 -27.83 25.88 10.59
C HIS A 531 -26.84 24.99 9.79
N SER A 532 -25.80 24.41 10.39
CA SER A 532 -24.85 23.52 9.66
C SER A 532 -25.07 22.00 9.85
N VAL A 533 -26.06 21.60 10.65
CA VAL A 533 -26.09 20.27 11.30
C VAL A 533 -26.53 19.09 10.40
N ASN A 534 -27.17 19.35 9.25
CA ASN A 534 -27.97 18.33 8.56
C ASN A 534 -27.21 17.40 7.60
N PHE A 535 -25.91 17.59 7.39
CA PHE A 535 -25.11 16.75 6.49
C PHE A 535 -24.04 15.98 7.25
N SER A 536 -24.36 14.75 7.63
CA SER A 536 -23.40 13.76 8.12
C SER A 536 -23.46 12.52 7.24
N ARG A 537 -22.33 11.82 7.06
CA ARG A 537 -22.26 10.56 6.30
C ARG A 537 -21.20 9.62 6.85
N VAL A 538 -21.47 8.32 6.71
CA VAL A 538 -20.54 7.22 7.02
C VAL A 538 -20.63 6.15 5.94
N ARG A 539 -19.52 5.47 5.63
CA ARG A 539 -19.49 4.41 4.61
C ARG A 539 -18.75 3.18 5.13
N VAL A 540 -19.32 2.00 4.88
CA VAL A 540 -18.79 0.69 5.25
C VAL A 540 -18.43 -0.08 3.99
N ASP A 541 -17.23 -0.64 3.92
CA ASP A 541 -16.63 -1.12 2.67
C ASP A 541 -16.47 -2.65 2.61
N ALA A 542 -16.18 -3.28 3.74
CA ALA A 542 -15.92 -4.71 3.85
C ALA A 542 -16.07 -5.20 5.30
N LEU A 543 -16.28 -6.51 5.46
CA LEU A 543 -16.36 -7.21 6.74
C LEU A 543 -15.54 -8.50 6.67
N PHE A 544 -14.81 -8.80 7.73
CA PHE A 544 -14.08 -10.05 7.90
C PHE A 544 -14.41 -10.65 9.27
N VAL A 545 -14.66 -11.96 9.32
CA VAL A 545 -15.01 -12.67 10.56
C VAL A 545 -14.13 -13.89 10.70
N GLU A 546 -13.26 -13.91 11.71
CA GLU A 546 -12.28 -14.97 11.94
C GLU A 546 -12.58 -15.70 13.26
N ARG A 547 -12.58 -17.04 13.27
CA ARG A 547 -12.57 -17.81 14.53
C ARG A 547 -11.18 -17.72 15.16
N LEU A 548 -11.13 -17.29 16.42
CA LEU A 548 -9.88 -17.29 17.17
C LEU A 548 -9.60 -18.68 17.75
N ASP A 549 -8.38 -19.15 17.52
CA ASP A 549 -7.79 -20.33 18.16
C ASP A 549 -7.39 -20.05 19.62
N GLN A 550 -7.04 -21.09 20.38
CA GLN A 550 -6.69 -20.94 21.80
C GLN A 550 -5.48 -20.03 22.03
N GLU A 551 -4.49 -20.03 21.14
CA GLU A 551 -3.28 -19.22 21.30
C GLU A 551 -3.58 -17.74 21.08
N ALA A 552 -4.33 -17.42 20.01
CA ALA A 552 -4.85 -16.09 19.77
C ALA A 552 -5.73 -15.61 20.93
N ILE A 553 -6.61 -16.46 21.48
CA ILE A 553 -7.38 -16.13 22.69
C ILE A 553 -6.45 -15.82 23.86
N ARG A 554 -5.40 -16.62 24.12
CA ARG A 554 -4.40 -16.31 25.17
C ARG A 554 -3.70 -14.97 24.90
N TYR A 555 -3.33 -14.68 23.65
CA TYR A 555 -2.63 -13.45 23.28
C TYR A 555 -3.50 -12.19 23.41
N PHE A 556 -4.74 -12.20 22.89
CA PHE A 556 -5.67 -11.07 23.01
C PHE A 556 -6.10 -10.76 24.45
N MET A 557 -5.81 -11.67 25.39
CA MET A 557 -6.30 -11.62 26.77
C MET A 557 -5.16 -11.59 27.82
N ARG A 558 -3.89 -11.74 27.41
CA ARG A 558 -2.72 -11.86 28.30
C ARG A 558 -2.41 -10.66 29.21
N PRO A 559 -2.86 -9.40 28.98
CA PRO A 559 -2.65 -8.31 29.94
C PRO A 559 -3.87 -8.04 30.84
N LEU A 560 -4.88 -8.91 30.88
CA LEU A 560 -6.13 -8.60 31.56
C LEU A 560 -6.11 -8.77 33.07
N ALA A 561 -5.96 -7.63 33.76
CA ALA A 561 -6.57 -7.45 35.07
C ALA A 561 -8.05 -7.87 35.01
N ALA A 562 -8.49 -8.65 36.00
CA ALA A 562 -9.77 -9.37 35.99
C ALA A 562 -11.04 -8.50 35.89
N ARG A 563 -10.93 -7.18 35.79
CA ARG A 563 -12.05 -6.21 35.82
C ARG A 563 -12.44 -5.62 34.45
N SER A 564 -11.70 -5.86 33.36
CA SER A 564 -12.02 -5.28 32.04
C SER A 564 -13.31 -5.85 31.41
N PRO A 565 -13.92 -5.17 30.41
CA PRO A 565 -15.04 -5.71 29.63
C PRO A 565 -14.70 -7.03 28.93
N ALA A 566 -13.52 -7.13 28.31
CA ALA A 566 -13.04 -8.37 27.68
C ALA A 566 -12.86 -9.49 28.72
N GLY A 567 -12.32 -9.19 29.91
CA GLY A 567 -12.16 -10.19 30.98
C GLY A 567 -13.50 -10.70 31.53
N ARG A 568 -14.54 -9.85 31.53
CA ARG A 568 -15.92 -10.28 31.81
C ARG A 568 -16.49 -11.15 30.69
N LEU A 569 -16.19 -10.83 29.43
CA LEU A 569 -16.58 -11.62 28.26
C LEU A 569 -15.98 -13.04 28.32
N LEU A 570 -14.70 -13.16 28.68
CA LEU A 570 -14.02 -14.45 28.86
C LEU A 570 -14.64 -15.28 29.98
N ARG A 571 -14.88 -14.69 31.16
CA ARG A 571 -15.56 -15.41 32.25
C ARG A 571 -16.98 -15.82 31.90
N ARG A 572 -17.69 -15.08 31.04
CA ARG A 572 -18.98 -15.53 30.50
C ARG A 572 -18.79 -16.72 29.56
N ALA A 573 -17.84 -16.68 28.62
CA ALA A 573 -17.53 -17.81 27.75
C ALA A 573 -17.14 -19.07 28.55
N GLN A 574 -16.27 -18.94 29.54
CA GLN A 574 -15.87 -20.06 30.42
C GLN A 574 -17.05 -20.62 31.25
N LYS A 575 -17.98 -19.77 31.69
CA LYS A 575 -19.17 -20.18 32.47
C LYS A 575 -20.33 -20.74 31.64
N MET A 576 -20.35 -20.50 30.32
CA MET A 576 -21.45 -20.90 29.44
C MET A 576 -21.31 -22.35 28.92
N ASN A 577 -20.49 -23.19 29.54
CA ASN A 577 -20.10 -24.52 29.05
C ASN A 577 -19.64 -24.54 27.58
N CYS A 578 -19.04 -23.43 27.11
CA CYS A 578 -18.33 -23.42 25.82
C CYS A 578 -17.13 -24.39 25.81
N SER A 579 -16.77 -24.95 26.97
CA SER A 579 -15.67 -25.89 27.21
C SER A 579 -15.73 -27.19 26.41
N GLU A 580 -16.90 -27.71 26.05
CA GLU A 580 -16.98 -28.94 25.22
C GLU A 580 -16.56 -28.71 23.76
N ALA A 581 -16.45 -27.45 23.33
CA ALA A 581 -15.87 -27.07 22.03
C ALA A 581 -14.38 -26.67 22.14
N TRP A 582 -13.74 -26.94 23.28
CA TRP A 582 -12.32 -26.70 23.55
C TRP A 582 -11.63 -28.04 23.85
N PRO A 583 -10.99 -28.68 22.85
CA PRO A 583 -10.04 -29.76 23.11
C PRO A 583 -8.80 -29.25 23.87
#